data_AF-A0A316QA82-F1
#
_entry.id   AF-A0A316QA82-F1
#
_cell.length_a   1.000
_cell.length_b   1.000
_cell.length_c   1.000
_cell.angle_alpha   90.00
_cell.angle_beta   90.00
_cell.angle_gamma   90.00
#
_symmetry.space_group_name_H-M   'P 1'
#
loop_
_entity.id
_entity.type
_entity.pdbx_description
1 polymer ?
#
loop_
_entity_poly.entity_id
_entity_poly.type
_entity_poly.pdbx_seq_one_letter_code
_entity_poly.pdbx_strand_id
1 'polypeptide(L)'
;MKQSDFFEKLNRELENAVPPMSERLKDEPICTHKDEPVRTQAEADTAERAKKAPVSAGTNPSPAGGNRKRKRARLWGAVGAVAAAVLIVCSAVLGALSTRPVSPRYACMYIDINPSLALTLDENYRVKKAVSRNADADTFLNDEAFAASLIGVSAEEAALLVAERAAQTGYIRLEDTGSEDAYNQMNVTLLASAEAPAEQAQAIETDLTEYFREKGLYVYVKAEAQADAETEALVKDYEARPAAWYSLAAAEADFEELKTLAENAVYDYAAYLLTDALAKYDLLGAIGDLNAQIEADPDNKGGALFGNYWTVDENLNGNVRALCDKMKPLLEKLYFLYGIDCRERGGLQGAVSYQKYIAVSAYRATISDDALEALRALDKAGINDSTFGGIENLPLRVEYYKLISNKLFSDVAANILDGLSTTAEKLTEDISALIDSRAKELYEKYSALFALPRPTVTESDYAEFLERIGKA
;
A
#
# COMPACT_ATOMS: atom_id res chain seq x y z
N MET A 1 -12.82 47.27 3.85
CA MET A 1 -11.55 46.57 3.54
C MET A 1 -11.19 46.94 2.11
N LYS A 2 -9.95 47.38 1.82
CA LYS A 2 -9.59 47.70 0.44
C LYS A 2 -9.45 46.40 -0.33
N GLN A 3 -9.77 46.42 -1.63
CA GLN A 3 -9.76 45.22 -2.48
C GLN A 3 -8.36 44.58 -2.53
N SER A 4 -7.29 45.39 -2.45
CA SER A 4 -5.90 44.93 -2.29
C SER A 4 -5.72 44.09 -1.02
N ASP A 5 -6.27 44.54 0.10
CA ASP A 5 -6.10 43.90 1.41
C ASP A 5 -6.89 42.58 1.50
N PHE A 6 -7.95 42.43 0.69
CA PHE A 6 -8.68 41.16 0.55
C PHE A 6 -7.88 40.12 -0.23
N PHE A 7 -7.31 40.49 -1.37
CA PHE A 7 -6.52 39.55 -2.19
C PHE A 7 -5.18 39.18 -1.54
N GLU A 8 -4.57 40.10 -0.80
CA GLU A 8 -3.34 39.83 -0.05
C GLU A 8 -3.62 38.88 1.13
N LYS A 9 -4.76 39.04 1.80
CA LYS A 9 -5.20 38.12 2.86
C LYS A 9 -5.62 36.75 2.31
N LEU A 10 -6.32 36.72 1.17
CA LEU A 10 -6.73 35.50 0.47
C LEU A 10 -5.52 34.73 -0.07
N ASN A 11 -4.52 35.40 -0.66
CA ASN A 11 -3.29 34.76 -1.11
C ASN A 11 -2.47 34.22 0.06
N ARG A 12 -2.42 34.93 1.20
CA ARG A 12 -1.77 34.42 2.41
C ARG A 12 -2.54 33.24 3.03
N GLU A 13 -3.87 33.26 2.98
CA GLU A 13 -4.71 32.13 3.40
C GLU A 13 -4.61 30.94 2.43
N LEU A 14 -4.39 31.16 1.12
CA LEU A 14 -4.14 30.12 0.11
C LEU A 14 -2.70 29.58 0.14
N GLU A 15 -1.69 30.41 0.43
CA GLU A 15 -0.30 29.98 0.65
C GLU A 15 -0.17 29.19 1.97
N ASN A 16 -0.99 29.51 2.99
CA ASN A 16 -1.10 28.74 4.22
C ASN A 16 -2.07 27.55 4.10
N ALA A 17 -2.98 27.57 3.12
CA ALA A 17 -3.79 26.43 2.71
C ALA A 17 -3.09 25.66 1.58
N VAL A 18 -1.83 25.28 1.83
CA VAL A 18 -1.36 24.03 1.23
C VAL A 18 -2.41 22.98 1.64
N PRO A 19 -3.02 22.23 0.70
CA PRO A 19 -3.85 21.11 1.09
C PRO A 19 -3.04 20.30 2.11
N PRO A 20 -3.61 19.80 3.22
CA PRO A 20 -2.88 18.89 4.08
C PRO A 20 -2.26 17.84 3.15
N MET A 21 -0.96 17.53 3.31
CA MET A 21 -0.20 16.73 2.34
C MET A 21 -0.89 15.39 2.03
N SER A 22 -1.76 14.90 2.94
CA SER A 22 -2.73 13.81 2.75
C SER A 22 -3.63 13.95 1.51
N GLU A 23 -4.07 15.15 1.13
CA GLU A 23 -4.84 15.42 -0.09
C GLU A 23 -3.94 15.36 -1.34
N ARG A 24 -2.67 15.78 -1.24
CA ARG A 24 -1.69 15.65 -2.33
C ARG A 24 -1.25 14.20 -2.54
N LEU A 25 -1.24 13.39 -1.48
CA LEU A 25 -0.98 11.94 -1.50
C LEU A 25 -2.19 11.12 -1.98
N LYS A 26 -3.42 11.68 -1.99
CA LYS A 26 -4.58 11.07 -2.67
C LYS A 26 -4.43 11.09 -4.19
N ASP A 27 -3.79 12.14 -4.72
CA ASP A 27 -3.49 12.32 -6.14
C ASP A 27 -2.18 11.64 -6.56
N GLU A 28 -1.40 11.12 -5.60
CA GLU A 28 -0.33 10.19 -5.90
C GLU A 28 -0.93 8.83 -6.24
N PRO A 29 -0.59 8.26 -7.40
CA PRO A 29 -1.35 7.15 -7.95
C PRO A 29 -1.32 5.94 -7.01
N ILE A 30 -2.50 5.55 -6.51
CA ILE A 30 -2.82 4.13 -6.31
C ILE A 30 -2.91 3.51 -7.72
N CYS A 31 -1.76 3.37 -8.37
CA CYS A 31 -1.67 2.66 -9.63
C CYS A 31 -1.80 1.17 -9.32
N THR A 32 -3.01 0.64 -9.51
CA THR A 32 -3.11 -0.72 -10.01
C THR A 32 -2.40 -0.79 -11.35
N HIS A 33 -1.47 -1.74 -11.46
CA HIS A 33 -0.81 -2.20 -12.68
C HIS A 33 -1.20 -1.42 -13.95
N LYS A 34 -0.42 -0.42 -14.31
CA LYS A 34 -0.19 -0.13 -15.71
C LYS A 34 1.11 -0.81 -16.08
N ASP A 35 1.00 -2.03 -16.61
CA ASP A 35 1.93 -2.39 -17.67
C ASP A 35 1.62 -1.42 -18.82
N GLU A 36 2.44 -0.39 -18.99
CA GLU A 36 2.47 0.31 -20.25
C GLU A 36 2.82 -0.70 -21.34
N PRO A 37 2.17 -0.64 -22.52
CA PRO A 37 2.50 -1.55 -23.60
C PRO A 37 3.96 -1.34 -24.00
N VAL A 38 4.72 -2.42 -23.96
CA VAL A 38 6.08 -2.54 -24.51
C VAL A 38 6.12 -1.84 -25.85
N ARG A 39 6.74 -0.65 -25.88
CA ARG A 39 7.16 -0.01 -27.12
C ARG A 39 8.19 -0.94 -27.75
N THR A 40 7.77 -1.71 -28.73
CA THR A 40 8.68 -2.59 -29.48
C THR A 40 9.80 -1.75 -30.09
N GLN A 41 11.04 -2.21 -29.92
CA GLN A 41 12.28 -1.63 -30.47
C GLN A 41 12.28 -1.37 -32.00
N ALA A 42 11.23 -1.75 -32.72
CA ALA A 42 11.05 -1.47 -34.14
C ALA A 42 10.63 -0.01 -34.45
N GLU A 43 10.13 0.76 -33.49
CA GLU A 43 9.71 2.16 -33.72
C GLU A 43 10.77 3.20 -33.35
N ALA A 44 11.79 2.82 -32.56
CA ALA A 44 12.92 3.69 -32.23
C ALA A 44 13.94 3.83 -33.40
N ASP A 45 14.07 2.79 -34.22
CA ASP A 45 15.05 2.75 -35.32
C ASP A 45 14.66 3.58 -36.56
N THR A 46 13.45 4.15 -36.60
CA THR A 46 12.99 5.00 -37.71
C THR A 46 13.30 6.49 -37.49
N ALA A 47 13.57 6.90 -36.24
CA ALA A 47 13.91 8.29 -35.91
C ALA A 47 15.43 8.59 -35.96
N GLU A 48 16.28 7.57 -35.80
CA GLU A 48 17.74 7.75 -35.77
C GLU A 48 18.40 7.68 -37.17
N ARG A 49 17.66 7.23 -38.19
CA ARG A 49 18.17 7.11 -39.57
C ARG A 49 18.15 8.42 -40.37
N ALA A 50 17.69 9.52 -39.78
CA ALA A 50 17.66 10.85 -40.42
C ALA A 50 18.89 11.73 -40.14
N LYS A 51 19.87 11.30 -39.34
CA LYS A 51 21.06 12.12 -39.03
C LYS A 51 22.38 11.32 -38.95
N LYS A 52 22.79 10.71 -40.08
CA LYS A 52 24.20 10.49 -40.44
C LYS A 52 24.33 10.90 -41.91
N ALA A 53 25.34 11.62 -42.40
CA ALA A 53 26.74 11.79 -42.02
C ALA A 53 27.32 13.03 -42.77
N PRO A 54 28.64 13.18 -43.04
CA PRO A 54 29.89 12.81 -42.32
C PRO A 54 30.78 14.08 -42.10
N VAL A 55 31.99 14.06 -41.52
CA VAL A 55 33.29 13.80 -42.21
C VAL A 55 34.46 13.85 -41.20
N SER A 56 35.21 12.73 -41.12
CA SER A 56 36.68 12.51 -41.04
C SER A 56 37.55 13.23 -39.97
N ALA A 57 38.72 12.75 -39.49
CA ALA A 57 39.63 11.67 -39.87
C ALA A 57 40.66 11.40 -38.74
N GLY A 58 41.18 10.16 -38.67
CA GLY A 58 42.53 9.78 -38.19
C GLY A 58 42.80 9.86 -36.67
N THR A 59 43.63 9.05 -36.02
CA THR A 59 44.52 7.95 -36.41
C THR A 59 44.96 7.26 -35.10
N ASN A 60 45.04 5.92 -35.07
CA ASN A 60 45.67 5.10 -34.00
C ASN A 60 47.22 5.27 -34.00
N PRO A 61 48.05 4.69 -33.08
CA PRO A 61 47.78 3.59 -32.12
C PRO A 61 48.40 3.70 -30.68
N SER A 62 48.01 2.70 -29.87
CA SER A 62 48.60 2.12 -28.62
C SER A 62 50.14 1.85 -28.66
N PRO A 63 50.84 1.26 -27.65
CA PRO A 63 50.41 0.61 -26.38
C PRO A 63 51.39 0.80 -25.17
N ALA A 64 51.15 0.09 -24.04
CA ALA A 64 52.08 -0.89 -23.43
C ALA A 64 52.16 -0.90 -21.89
N GLY A 65 52.23 -2.14 -21.35
CA GLY A 65 52.88 -2.50 -20.08
C GLY A 65 51.91 -2.64 -18.90
N GLY A 66 51.65 -3.82 -18.31
CA GLY A 66 52.40 -5.07 -18.28
C GLY A 66 53.09 -5.25 -16.92
N ASN A 67 52.90 -6.45 -16.34
CA ASN A 67 53.57 -7.04 -15.16
C ASN A 67 53.00 -6.69 -13.77
N ARG A 68 52.94 -7.60 -12.79
CA ARG A 68 53.08 -9.07 -12.66
C ARG A 68 52.93 -9.39 -11.16
N LYS A 69 52.26 -10.52 -10.84
CA LYS A 69 52.59 -11.47 -9.75
C LYS A 69 52.40 -10.98 -8.29
N ARG A 70 52.04 -11.78 -7.28
CA ARG A 70 51.73 -13.20 -7.12
C ARG A 70 51.18 -13.41 -5.69
N LYS A 71 50.12 -14.22 -5.59
CA LYS A 71 49.88 -15.34 -4.64
C LYS A 71 50.16 -15.15 -3.13
N ARG A 72 49.16 -15.44 -2.30
CA ARG A 72 48.93 -16.68 -1.49
C ARG A 72 47.89 -16.34 -0.42
N ALA A 73 46.71 -16.97 -0.35
CA ALA A 73 46.38 -18.37 -0.03
C ALA A 73 45.94 -18.55 1.43
N ARG A 74 44.88 -19.36 1.56
CA ARG A 74 44.29 -20.04 2.73
C ARG A 74 43.21 -19.26 3.49
N LEU A 75 41.96 -19.70 3.44
CA LEU A 75 41.30 -20.96 3.87
C LEU A 75 40.88 -20.92 5.35
N TRP A 76 39.57 -21.07 5.53
CA TRP A 76 38.84 -21.66 6.67
C TRP A 76 38.74 -20.76 7.91
N GLY A 77 37.60 -20.67 8.59
CA GLY A 77 36.33 -21.37 8.44
C GLY A 77 35.45 -21.10 9.66
N ALA A 78 34.15 -21.16 9.40
CA ALA A 78 33.11 -21.71 10.27
C ALA A 78 32.71 -21.03 11.62
N VAL A 79 31.47 -20.54 11.59
CA VAL A 79 30.32 -20.88 12.47
C VAL A 79 30.24 -20.29 13.88
N GLY A 80 29.17 -19.48 14.05
CA GLY A 80 28.22 -19.53 15.16
C GLY A 80 28.53 -18.61 16.34
N ALA A 81 27.59 -18.12 17.14
CA ALA A 81 26.14 -18.11 17.13
C ALA A 81 25.73 -17.20 18.32
N VAL A 82 24.52 -16.63 18.30
CA VAL A 82 23.76 -16.09 19.46
C VAL A 82 24.37 -14.88 20.20
N ALA A 83 23.83 -13.68 19.92
CA ALA A 83 23.76 -12.60 20.90
C ALA A 83 22.74 -11.53 20.46
N ALA A 84 21.44 -11.85 20.48
CA ALA A 84 20.35 -10.89 20.37
C ALA A 84 19.33 -11.14 21.48
N ALA A 85 19.81 -11.08 22.72
CA ALA A 85 19.02 -10.96 23.94
C ALA A 85 20.00 -10.51 25.03
N VAL A 86 19.62 -9.50 25.82
CA VAL A 86 20.41 -8.83 26.88
C VAL A 86 21.23 -7.62 26.42
N LEU A 87 20.55 -6.57 25.96
CA LEU A 87 20.97 -5.16 26.17
C LEU A 87 19.77 -4.27 26.55
N ILE A 88 18.78 -4.84 27.26
CA ILE A 88 17.73 -4.10 27.95
C ILE A 88 17.95 -4.39 29.44
N VAL A 89 18.48 -3.40 30.16
CA VAL A 89 18.63 -3.23 31.63
C VAL A 89 20.01 -2.64 31.85
N CYS A 90 20.14 -1.30 31.72
CA CYS A 90 21.14 -0.46 32.42
C CYS A 90 21.13 1.03 32.01
N SER A 91 20.08 1.57 31.37
CA SER A 91 19.94 3.03 31.15
C SER A 91 19.01 3.72 32.17
N ALA A 92 18.38 2.98 33.10
CA ALA A 92 17.35 3.52 34.00
C ALA A 92 17.83 4.14 35.32
N VAL A 93 19.14 4.29 35.58
CA VAL A 93 19.62 4.83 36.87
C VAL A 93 20.79 5.79 36.66
N LEU A 94 20.53 6.98 36.11
CA LEU A 94 21.37 8.18 36.39
C LEU A 94 20.69 9.51 35.97
N GLY A 95 19.37 9.65 36.18
CA GLY A 95 18.62 10.87 35.82
C GLY A 95 17.95 11.61 36.99
N ALA A 96 18.10 11.13 38.23
CA ALA A 96 17.48 11.74 39.40
C ALA A 96 18.47 12.70 40.09
N LEU A 97 18.46 13.99 39.71
CA LEU A 97 18.79 15.16 40.55
C LEU A 97 18.88 16.44 39.68
N SER A 98 17.74 16.96 39.23
CA SER A 98 17.61 18.35 38.78
C SER A 98 16.16 18.81 38.94
N THR A 99 15.82 19.32 40.13
CA THR A 99 14.51 19.93 40.39
C THR A 99 14.51 21.38 39.94
N ARG A 100 14.42 21.61 38.64
CA ARG A 100 13.74 22.80 38.12
C ARG A 100 12.29 22.39 37.84
N PRO A 101 11.28 23.24 38.11
CA PRO A 101 9.95 23.00 37.58
C PRO A 101 10.08 23.04 36.04
N VAL A 102 10.15 21.85 35.43
CA VAL A 102 10.08 21.71 33.99
C VAL A 102 8.61 21.93 33.68
N SER A 103 8.29 23.00 32.94
CA SER A 103 6.95 23.18 32.38
C SER A 103 6.55 21.87 31.69
N PRO A 104 5.30 21.39 31.82
CA PRO A 104 4.89 20.12 31.23
C PRO A 104 5.23 20.14 29.75
N ARG A 105 6.04 19.16 29.34
CA ARG A 105 6.47 19.02 27.96
C ARG A 105 5.36 18.30 27.21
N TYR A 106 4.61 19.04 26.41
CA TYR A 106 3.61 18.45 25.52
C TYR A 106 4.33 17.99 24.26
N ALA A 107 4.12 16.74 23.88
CA ALA A 107 4.69 16.18 22.67
C ALA A 107 3.63 15.37 21.91
N CYS A 108 3.75 15.38 20.59
CA CYS A 108 2.90 14.63 19.67
C CYS A 108 3.78 14.08 18.54
N MET A 109 3.51 12.87 18.09
CA MET A 109 4.14 12.27 16.93
C MET A 109 3.10 12.07 15.83
N TYR A 110 3.38 12.62 14.66
CA TYR A 110 2.63 12.33 13.44
C TYR A 110 3.32 11.21 12.68
N ILE A 111 2.54 10.27 12.18
CA ILE A 111 3.00 9.21 11.29
C ILE A 111 2.15 9.27 10.03
N ASP A 112 2.79 9.60 8.91
CA ASP A 112 2.13 9.80 7.62
C ASP A 112 2.65 8.77 6.61
N ILE A 113 1.82 7.75 6.34
CA ILE A 113 2.04 6.68 5.36
C ILE A 113 0.81 6.47 4.45
N ASN A 114 -0.12 7.43 4.49
CA ASN A 114 -1.48 7.37 3.94
C ASN A 114 -2.11 5.99 4.16
N PRO A 115 -2.37 5.61 5.43
CA PRO A 115 -3.01 6.40 6.48
C PRO A 115 -2.14 7.39 7.28
N SER A 116 -2.80 8.37 7.92
CA SER A 116 -2.16 9.42 8.73
C SER A 116 -2.66 9.39 10.18
N LEU A 117 -1.74 9.26 11.14
CA LEU A 117 -2.04 9.15 12.58
C LEU A 117 -1.36 10.25 13.39
N ALA A 118 -2.00 10.64 14.50
CA ALA A 118 -1.39 11.45 15.56
C ALA A 118 -1.33 10.65 16.86
N LEU A 119 -0.15 10.57 17.47
CA LEU A 119 0.06 9.95 18.76
C LEU A 119 0.44 11.03 19.77
N THR A 120 -0.36 11.20 20.82
CA THR A 120 0.00 12.10 21.94
C THR A 120 0.96 11.38 22.86
N LEU A 121 1.99 12.08 23.35
CA LEU A 121 3.07 11.49 24.12
C LEU A 121 3.15 12.08 25.52
N ASP A 122 3.54 11.26 26.50
CA ASP A 122 3.85 11.69 27.85
C ASP A 122 5.26 12.30 27.96
N GLU A 123 5.64 12.68 29.18
CA GLU A 123 6.95 13.29 29.47
C GLU A 123 8.14 12.37 29.16
N ASN A 124 7.91 11.05 29.05
CA ASN A 124 8.89 10.03 28.73
C ASN A 124 8.79 9.55 27.27
N TYR A 125 8.10 10.28 26.39
CA TYR A 125 7.85 9.89 25.00
C TYR A 125 7.10 8.57 24.84
N ARG A 126 6.25 8.21 25.81
CA ARG A 126 5.34 7.08 25.69
C ARG A 126 3.98 7.53 25.21
N VAL A 127 3.34 6.72 24.38
CA VAL A 127 2.04 7.05 23.80
C VAL A 127 0.95 7.04 24.86
N LYS A 128 0.20 8.14 24.96
CA LYS A 128 -1.02 8.25 25.78
C LYS A 128 -2.28 7.94 24.99
N LYS A 129 -2.33 8.37 23.72
CA LYS A 129 -3.49 8.24 22.85
C LYS A 129 -3.07 8.26 21.39
N ALA A 130 -3.70 7.41 20.59
CA ALA A 130 -3.64 7.44 19.13
C ALA A 130 -4.96 7.98 18.57
N VAL A 131 -4.87 8.81 17.54
CA VAL A 131 -6.03 9.36 16.82
C VAL A 131 -5.76 9.40 15.32
N SER A 132 -6.80 9.18 14.53
CA SER A 132 -6.76 9.25 13.07
C SER A 132 -6.74 10.71 12.63
N ARG A 133 -5.89 11.03 11.67
CA ARG A 133 -5.84 12.36 11.03
C ARG A 133 -6.53 12.36 9.67
N ASN A 134 -6.80 11.19 9.09
CA ASN A 134 -7.58 11.03 7.87
C ASN A 134 -8.46 9.77 7.94
N ALA A 135 -9.39 9.63 6.98
CA ALA A 135 -10.31 8.50 6.91
C ALA A 135 -9.59 7.15 6.75
N ASP A 136 -8.47 7.09 6.00
CA ASP A 136 -7.71 5.84 5.84
C ASP A 136 -7.14 5.33 7.17
N ALA A 137 -6.79 6.22 8.11
CA ALA A 137 -6.28 5.80 9.42
C ALA A 137 -7.32 5.11 10.31
N ASP A 138 -8.61 5.27 10.00
CA ASP A 138 -9.67 4.52 10.70
C ASP A 138 -9.58 3.03 10.38
N THR A 139 -8.99 2.63 9.25
CA THR A 139 -8.70 1.21 8.97
C THR A 139 -7.68 0.61 9.94
N PHE A 140 -6.91 1.45 10.65
CA PHE A 140 -5.99 1.02 11.70
C PHE A 140 -6.67 1.14 13.06
N LEU A 141 -7.20 2.31 13.40
CA LEU A 141 -7.62 2.61 14.77
C LEU A 141 -9.02 2.09 15.15
N ASN A 142 -9.83 1.64 14.19
CA ASN A 142 -11.05 0.88 14.52
C ASN A 142 -10.76 -0.54 15.01
N ASP A 143 -9.58 -1.09 14.72
CA ASP A 143 -9.12 -2.33 15.33
C ASP A 143 -8.70 -2.05 16.79
N GLU A 144 -9.62 -2.29 17.73
CA GLU A 144 -9.40 -2.02 19.15
C GLU A 144 -8.14 -2.69 19.71
N ALA A 145 -7.78 -3.88 19.20
CA ALA A 145 -6.59 -4.59 19.65
C ALA A 145 -5.32 -3.91 19.16
N PHE A 146 -5.29 -3.47 17.91
CA PHE A 146 -4.20 -2.67 17.38
C PHE A 146 -4.09 -1.31 18.08
N ALA A 147 -5.19 -0.57 18.21
CA ALA A 147 -5.22 0.73 18.88
C ALA A 147 -4.72 0.63 20.33
N ALA A 148 -5.12 -0.42 21.07
CA ALA A 148 -4.64 -0.67 22.43
C ALA A 148 -3.14 -1.01 22.49
N SER A 149 -2.61 -1.70 21.47
CA SER A 149 -1.18 -2.06 21.40
C SER A 149 -0.26 -0.84 21.29
N LEU A 150 -0.78 0.28 20.77
CA LEU A 150 -0.03 1.54 20.68
C LEU A 150 0.07 2.27 22.02
N ILE A 151 -0.75 1.95 23.02
CA ILE A 151 -0.82 2.74 24.26
C ILE A 151 0.27 2.31 25.24
N GLY A 152 1.01 3.29 25.77
CA GLY A 152 2.02 3.12 26.80
C GLY A 152 3.39 2.66 26.28
N VAL A 153 3.52 2.27 25.00
CA VAL A 153 4.81 1.96 24.36
C VAL A 153 5.58 3.24 24.01
N SER A 154 6.88 3.14 23.71
CA SER A 154 7.68 4.31 23.31
C SER A 154 7.28 4.81 21.91
N ALA A 155 7.68 6.03 21.56
CA ALA A 155 7.42 6.60 20.24
C ALA A 155 8.05 5.75 19.11
N GLU A 156 9.25 5.21 19.31
CA GLU A 156 9.93 4.33 18.36
C GLU A 156 9.17 3.02 18.16
N GLU A 157 8.78 2.37 19.26
CA GLU A 157 8.03 1.12 19.21
C GLU A 157 6.65 1.32 18.57
N ALA A 158 5.97 2.43 18.87
CA ALA A 158 4.71 2.78 18.23
C ALA A 158 4.87 3.03 16.73
N ALA A 159 5.93 3.71 16.30
CA ALA A 159 6.22 3.93 14.89
C ALA A 159 6.45 2.60 14.14
N LEU A 160 7.19 1.66 14.75
CA LEU A 160 7.39 0.32 14.22
C LEU A 160 6.07 -0.46 14.11
N LEU A 161 5.21 -0.42 15.13
CA LEU A 161 3.89 -1.07 15.09
C LEU A 161 3.01 -0.50 13.97
N VAL A 162 3.02 0.81 13.75
CA VAL A 162 2.28 1.45 12.64
C VAL A 162 2.88 1.08 11.29
N ALA A 163 4.20 1.04 11.16
CA ALA A 163 4.89 0.60 9.95
C ALA A 163 4.57 -0.86 9.61
N GLU A 164 4.56 -1.75 10.60
CA GLU A 164 4.16 -3.14 10.43
C GLU A 164 2.69 -3.26 10.01
N ARG A 165 1.78 -2.53 10.68
CA ARG A 165 0.37 -2.53 10.29
C ARG A 165 0.16 -2.04 8.87
N ALA A 166 0.87 -1.00 8.44
CA ALA A 166 0.81 -0.48 7.08
C ALA A 166 1.31 -1.49 6.03
N ALA A 167 2.35 -2.25 6.33
CA ALA A 167 2.81 -3.35 5.48
C ALA A 167 1.78 -4.50 5.42
N GLN A 168 1.16 -4.84 6.56
CA GLN A 168 0.17 -5.91 6.67
C GLN A 168 -1.19 -5.58 6.03
N THR A 169 -1.45 -4.32 5.72
CA THR A 169 -2.71 -3.84 5.15
C THR A 169 -2.56 -3.30 3.72
N GLY A 170 -1.37 -3.42 3.13
CA GLY A 170 -1.14 -3.08 1.72
C GLY A 170 -0.92 -1.60 1.43
N TYR A 171 -0.81 -0.75 2.45
CA TYR A 171 -0.41 0.65 2.30
C TYR A 171 1.09 0.80 1.97
N ILE A 172 1.88 -0.25 2.22
CA ILE A 172 3.24 -0.39 1.68
C ILE A 172 3.23 -1.45 0.60
N ARG A 173 3.71 -1.10 -0.60
CA ARG A 173 3.83 -2.04 -1.71
C ARG A 173 5.03 -2.95 -1.50
N LEU A 174 4.75 -4.23 -1.28
CA LEU A 174 5.76 -5.21 -0.84
C LEU A 174 6.80 -5.58 -1.92
N GLU A 175 6.43 -5.46 -3.21
CA GLU A 175 7.28 -5.80 -4.35
C GLU A 175 7.84 -4.58 -5.09
N ASP A 176 7.43 -3.38 -4.68
CA ASP A 176 7.82 -2.14 -5.34
C ASP A 176 9.24 -1.75 -4.92
N THR A 177 10.12 -1.57 -5.90
CA THR A 177 11.48 -1.08 -5.68
C THR A 177 11.57 0.43 -5.83
N GLY A 178 10.50 1.11 -6.19
CA GLY A 178 10.43 2.56 -6.38
C GLY A 178 11.06 3.05 -7.68
N SER A 179 10.63 4.24 -8.09
CA SER A 179 11.09 5.06 -9.21
C SER A 179 11.05 6.53 -8.80
N GLU A 180 11.60 7.43 -9.62
CA GLU A 180 11.58 8.87 -9.34
C GLU A 180 10.15 9.41 -9.10
N ASP A 181 9.15 8.88 -9.83
CA ASP A 181 7.77 9.37 -9.79
C ASP A 181 6.85 8.58 -8.84
N ALA A 182 7.29 7.42 -8.33
CA ALA A 182 6.47 6.58 -7.47
C ALA A 182 7.34 5.67 -6.59
N TYR A 183 7.21 5.79 -5.26
CA TYR A 183 7.93 4.97 -4.29
C TYR A 183 7.18 4.94 -2.94
N ASN A 184 7.43 3.93 -2.10
CA ASN A 184 6.88 3.90 -0.75
C ASN A 184 7.59 4.95 0.14
N GLN A 185 6.83 5.77 0.86
CA GLN A 185 7.38 6.76 1.79
C GLN A 185 6.64 6.71 3.13
N MET A 186 7.40 6.89 4.22
CA MET A 186 6.87 7.08 5.56
C MET A 186 7.50 8.32 6.18
N ASN A 187 6.66 9.30 6.54
CA ASN A 187 7.11 10.49 7.27
C ASN A 187 6.73 10.38 8.73
N VAL A 188 7.66 10.75 9.61
CA VAL A 188 7.41 10.86 11.05
C VAL A 188 7.79 12.26 11.53
N THR A 189 6.84 12.98 12.12
CA THR A 189 7.10 14.32 12.68
C THR A 189 6.88 14.30 14.18
N LEU A 190 7.95 14.55 14.94
CA LEU A 190 7.90 14.68 16.39
C LEU A 190 7.78 16.16 16.79
N LEU A 191 6.57 16.57 17.15
CA LEU A 191 6.26 17.90 17.65
C LEU A 191 6.41 17.98 19.15
N ALA A 192 6.98 19.09 19.65
CA ALA A 192 6.99 19.41 21.07
C ALA A 192 6.74 20.90 21.33
N SER A 193 6.14 21.22 22.47
CA SER A 193 5.89 22.61 22.92
C SER A 193 7.17 23.39 23.23
N ALA A 194 8.32 22.70 23.27
CA ALA A 194 9.67 23.22 23.39
C ALA A 194 10.58 22.47 22.40
N GLU A 195 11.90 22.68 22.46
CA GLU A 195 12.86 22.01 21.58
C GLU A 195 12.69 20.49 21.59
N ALA A 196 12.11 19.93 20.52
CA ALA A 196 11.93 18.50 20.30
C ALA A 196 13.30 17.80 20.19
N PRO A 197 13.48 16.57 20.71
CA PRO A 197 14.79 15.93 20.75
C PRO A 197 15.10 15.41 19.34
N ALA A 198 16.02 16.07 18.62
CA ALA A 198 16.43 15.64 17.29
C ALA A 198 16.99 14.21 17.29
N GLU A 199 17.68 13.81 18.35
CA GLU A 199 18.18 12.44 18.56
C GLU A 199 17.05 11.40 18.57
N GLN A 200 15.89 11.76 19.11
CA GLN A 200 14.71 10.88 19.15
C GLN A 200 14.15 10.65 17.73
N ALA A 201 14.00 11.71 16.94
CA ALA A 201 13.55 11.58 15.55
C ALA A 201 14.57 10.78 14.72
N GLN A 202 15.87 11.03 14.90
CA GLN A 202 16.92 10.27 14.22
C GLN A 202 16.93 8.77 14.59
N ALA A 203 16.66 8.45 15.86
CA ALA A 203 16.49 7.06 16.29
C ALA A 203 15.30 6.40 15.58
N ILE A 204 14.15 7.06 15.53
CA ILE A 204 12.96 6.56 14.81
C ILE A 204 13.27 6.33 13.33
N GLU A 205 13.93 7.27 12.65
CA GLU A 205 14.31 7.11 11.23
C GLU A 205 15.22 5.89 11.03
N THR A 206 16.19 5.72 11.91
CA THR A 206 17.16 4.61 11.85
C THR A 206 16.47 3.28 12.06
N ASP A 207 15.67 3.16 13.13
CA ASP A 207 14.96 1.93 13.50
C ASP A 207 13.96 1.51 12.41
N LEU A 208 13.19 2.46 11.86
CA LEU A 208 12.26 2.19 10.76
C LEU A 208 12.99 1.79 9.48
N THR A 209 14.09 2.46 9.14
CA THR A 209 14.89 2.13 7.95
C THR A 209 15.48 0.73 8.07
N GLU A 210 16.04 0.38 9.23
CA GLU A 210 16.56 -0.96 9.50
C GLU A 210 15.44 -2.01 9.44
N TYR A 211 14.30 -1.75 10.09
CA TYR A 211 13.14 -2.61 10.05
C TYR A 211 12.67 -2.92 8.62
N PHE A 212 12.47 -1.90 7.77
CA PHE A 212 12.02 -2.13 6.40
C PHE A 212 13.05 -2.92 5.59
N ARG A 213 14.34 -2.62 5.76
CA ARG A 213 15.42 -3.36 5.09
C ARG A 213 15.47 -4.82 5.52
N GLU A 214 15.33 -5.11 6.82
CA GLU A 214 15.24 -6.48 7.33
C GLU A 214 14.03 -7.24 6.79
N LYS A 215 12.90 -6.54 6.58
CA LYS A 215 11.68 -7.10 5.98
C LYS A 215 11.72 -7.22 4.46
N GLY A 216 12.83 -6.79 3.82
CA GLY A 216 12.98 -6.84 2.37
C GLY A 216 12.17 -5.78 1.62
N LEU A 217 11.88 -4.63 2.27
CA LEU A 217 11.01 -3.58 1.75
C LEU A 217 11.81 -2.32 1.41
N TYR A 218 11.52 -1.75 0.25
CA TYR A 218 12.07 -0.46 -0.18
C TYR A 218 11.11 0.66 0.23
N VAL A 219 11.43 1.34 1.33
CA VAL A 219 10.64 2.46 1.87
C VAL A 219 11.58 3.61 2.20
N TYR A 220 11.29 4.79 1.69
CA TYR A 220 11.98 6.01 2.10
C TYR A 220 11.39 6.52 3.41
N VAL A 221 12.19 6.50 4.47
CA VAL A 221 11.78 7.02 5.79
C VAL A 221 12.38 8.39 5.98
N LYS A 222 11.56 9.33 6.44
CA LYS A 222 12.01 10.65 6.88
C LYS A 222 11.42 10.94 8.25
N ALA A 223 12.27 11.12 9.26
CA ALA A 223 11.82 11.57 10.57
C ALA A 223 12.41 12.93 10.93
N GLU A 224 11.59 13.82 11.46
CA GLU A 224 12.04 15.15 11.87
C GLU A 224 11.44 15.56 13.22
N ALA A 225 12.24 16.32 13.98
CA ALA A 225 11.83 16.91 15.25
C ALA A 225 11.57 18.41 15.04
N GLN A 226 10.41 18.89 15.48
CA GLN A 226 10.03 20.29 15.35
C GLN A 226 9.53 20.84 16.70
N ALA A 227 10.05 22.02 17.06
CA ALA A 227 9.49 22.82 18.14
C ALA A 227 8.30 23.62 17.60
N ASP A 228 7.15 23.50 18.26
CA ASP A 228 5.95 24.24 17.92
C ASP A 228 5.22 24.67 19.20
N ALA A 229 5.10 25.99 19.38
CA ALA A 229 4.44 26.58 20.54
C ALA A 229 2.96 26.19 20.65
N GLU A 230 2.32 25.79 19.55
CA GLU A 230 0.93 25.36 19.51
C GLU A 230 0.74 23.87 19.90
N THR A 231 1.82 23.12 20.10
CA THR A 231 1.77 21.69 20.45
C THR A 231 0.93 21.40 21.70
N GLU A 232 0.95 22.30 22.70
CA GLU A 232 0.12 22.12 23.90
C GLU A 232 -1.38 22.14 23.57
N ALA A 233 -1.81 23.07 22.70
CA ALA A 233 -3.21 23.15 22.29
C ALA A 233 -3.59 21.92 21.44
N LEU A 234 -2.71 21.52 20.52
CA LEU A 234 -2.89 20.33 19.67
C LEU A 234 -3.05 19.05 20.49
N VAL A 235 -2.16 18.82 21.47
CA VAL A 235 -2.22 17.63 22.33
C VAL A 235 -3.52 17.60 23.12
N LYS A 236 -3.93 18.72 23.72
CA LYS A 236 -5.21 18.80 24.45
C LYS A 236 -6.41 18.51 23.55
N ASP A 237 -6.39 19.02 22.32
CA ASP A 237 -7.43 18.79 21.32
C ASP A 237 -7.50 17.31 20.88
N TYR A 238 -6.35 16.69 20.60
CA TYR A 238 -6.28 15.25 20.33
C TYR A 238 -6.71 14.39 21.53
N GLU A 239 -6.35 14.76 22.76
CA GLU A 239 -6.77 14.05 23.97
C GLU A 239 -8.29 14.15 24.22
N ALA A 240 -8.93 15.24 23.81
CA ALA A 240 -10.37 15.45 24.01
C ALA A 240 -11.27 14.77 22.96
N ARG A 241 -10.79 14.60 21.72
CA ARG A 241 -11.63 14.12 20.58
C ARG A 241 -11.72 12.58 20.45
N PRO A 242 -12.66 12.01 19.68
CA PRO A 242 -12.67 10.58 19.38
C PRO A 242 -11.38 10.08 18.71
N ALA A 243 -11.08 8.78 18.83
CA ALA A 243 -9.90 8.21 18.18
C ALA A 243 -10.05 8.13 16.65
N ALA A 244 -11.23 7.72 16.17
CA ALA A 244 -11.51 7.63 14.75
C ALA A 244 -11.87 9.00 14.14
N TRP A 245 -11.39 9.23 12.92
CA TRP A 245 -11.62 10.45 12.15
C TRP A 245 -13.09 10.58 11.79
N TYR A 246 -13.75 9.50 11.35
CA TYR A 246 -15.17 9.55 11.01
C TYR A 246 -16.04 9.88 12.23
N SER A 247 -15.66 9.44 13.43
CA SER A 247 -16.39 9.74 14.66
C SER A 247 -16.29 11.22 15.03
N LEU A 248 -15.14 11.85 14.77
CA LEU A 248 -14.99 13.30 14.91
C LEU A 248 -15.83 14.04 13.87
N ALA A 249 -15.68 13.68 12.59
CA ALA A 249 -16.42 14.30 11.50
C ALA A 249 -17.94 14.20 11.69
N ALA A 250 -18.44 13.04 12.11
CA ALA A 250 -19.86 12.83 12.39
C ALA A 250 -20.38 13.59 13.62
N ALA A 251 -19.53 13.85 14.62
CA ALA A 251 -19.92 14.63 15.80
C ALA A 251 -20.06 16.13 15.51
N GLU A 252 -19.35 16.63 14.49
CA GLU A 252 -19.35 18.03 14.08
C GLU A 252 -20.34 18.31 12.94
N ALA A 253 -20.69 17.28 12.15
CA ALA A 253 -21.55 17.37 10.98
C ALA A 253 -23.03 17.59 11.33
N ASP A 254 -23.72 18.39 10.51
CA ASP A 254 -25.17 18.30 10.43
C ASP A 254 -25.64 17.03 9.69
N PHE A 255 -26.95 16.80 9.64
CA PHE A 255 -27.48 15.56 9.06
C PHE A 255 -27.22 15.43 7.56
N GLU A 256 -27.20 16.53 6.80
CA GLU A 256 -26.90 16.47 5.35
C GLU A 256 -25.41 16.28 5.12
N GLU A 257 -24.55 16.94 5.91
CA GLU A 257 -23.11 16.71 5.90
C GLU A 257 -22.77 15.25 6.24
N LEU A 258 -23.47 14.65 7.21
CA LEU A 258 -23.31 13.24 7.57
C LEU A 258 -23.74 12.28 6.46
N LYS A 259 -24.77 12.61 5.67
CA LYS A 259 -25.13 11.82 4.48
C LYS A 259 -24.01 11.88 3.45
N THR A 260 -23.50 13.07 3.15
CA THR A 260 -22.37 13.22 2.22
C THR A 260 -21.15 12.45 2.69
N LEU A 261 -20.88 12.46 4.00
CA LEU A 261 -19.80 11.65 4.59
C LEU A 261 -20.03 10.14 4.38
N ALA A 262 -21.27 9.67 4.59
CA ALA A 262 -21.64 8.27 4.38
C ALA A 262 -21.54 7.85 2.91
N GLU A 263 -22.01 8.69 2.00
CA GLU A 263 -21.89 8.48 0.55
C GLU A 263 -20.42 8.41 0.11
N ASN A 264 -19.59 9.33 0.60
CA ASN A 264 -18.15 9.30 0.32
C ASN A 264 -17.49 8.01 0.85
N ALA A 265 -17.85 7.55 2.04
CA ALA A 265 -17.37 6.27 2.57
C ALA A 265 -17.79 5.08 1.67
N VAL A 266 -19.01 5.12 1.12
CA VAL A 266 -19.45 4.14 0.11
C VAL A 266 -18.60 4.24 -1.16
N TYR A 267 -18.36 5.44 -1.69
CA TYR A 267 -17.59 5.64 -2.91
C TYR A 267 -16.12 5.20 -2.77
N ASP A 268 -15.48 5.55 -1.65
CA ASP A 268 -14.09 5.18 -1.37
C ASP A 268 -13.93 3.65 -1.28
N TYR A 269 -14.81 2.98 -0.54
CA TYR A 269 -14.76 1.53 -0.44
C TYR A 269 -15.17 0.85 -1.75
N ALA A 270 -16.12 1.44 -2.47
CA ALA A 270 -16.54 0.94 -3.78
C ALA A 270 -15.38 0.93 -4.77
N ALA A 271 -14.58 2.00 -4.79
CA ALA A 271 -13.43 2.14 -5.67
C ALA A 271 -12.42 1.03 -5.41
N TYR A 272 -12.05 0.83 -4.14
CA TYR A 272 -11.17 -0.27 -3.74
C TYR A 272 -11.67 -1.65 -4.22
N LEU A 273 -12.95 -1.95 -3.96
CA LEU A 273 -13.56 -3.24 -4.33
C LEU A 273 -13.60 -3.45 -5.84
N LEU A 274 -13.88 -2.40 -6.63
CA LEU A 274 -13.90 -2.48 -8.09
C LEU A 274 -12.52 -2.81 -8.64
N THR A 275 -11.54 -2.01 -8.23
CA THR A 275 -10.16 -2.13 -8.62
C THR A 275 -9.62 -3.54 -8.31
N ASP A 276 -9.93 -4.07 -7.12
CA ASP A 276 -9.55 -5.44 -6.73
C ASP A 276 -10.27 -6.51 -7.57
N ALA A 277 -11.58 -6.39 -7.75
CA ALA A 277 -12.36 -7.38 -8.47
C ALA A 277 -12.00 -7.43 -9.96
N LEU A 278 -11.67 -6.30 -10.58
CA LEU A 278 -11.12 -6.22 -11.94
C LEU A 278 -9.76 -6.92 -12.01
N ALA A 279 -8.86 -6.66 -11.06
CA ALA A 279 -7.56 -7.34 -11.01
C ALA A 279 -7.70 -8.87 -10.87
N LYS A 280 -8.67 -9.33 -10.06
CA LYS A 280 -9.01 -10.76 -9.94
C LYS A 280 -9.57 -11.32 -11.24
N TYR A 281 -10.47 -10.58 -11.89
CA TYR A 281 -11.07 -10.97 -13.17
C TYR A 281 -9.99 -11.18 -14.25
N ASP A 282 -9.06 -10.23 -14.35
CA ASP A 282 -7.96 -10.27 -15.32
C ASP A 282 -6.97 -11.39 -15.02
N LEU A 283 -6.65 -11.62 -13.74
CA LEU A 283 -5.79 -12.74 -13.33
C LEU A 283 -6.39 -14.10 -13.72
N LEU A 284 -7.68 -14.30 -13.46
CA LEU A 284 -8.39 -15.53 -13.85
C LEU A 284 -8.46 -15.68 -15.38
N GLY A 285 -8.53 -14.56 -16.10
CA GLY A 285 -8.42 -14.49 -17.57
C GLY A 285 -7.06 -14.97 -18.07
N ALA A 286 -5.97 -14.39 -17.56
CA ALA A 286 -4.62 -14.76 -17.94
C ALA A 286 -4.32 -16.25 -17.66
N ILE A 287 -4.81 -16.79 -16.54
CA ILE A 287 -4.74 -18.22 -16.24
C ILE A 287 -5.53 -19.03 -17.27
N GLY A 288 -6.73 -18.59 -17.64
CA GLY A 288 -7.55 -19.25 -18.65
C GLY A 288 -6.90 -19.28 -20.03
N ASP A 289 -6.31 -18.16 -20.44
CA ASP A 289 -5.65 -18.01 -21.73
C ASP A 289 -4.39 -18.88 -21.84
N LEU A 290 -3.59 -18.97 -20.77
CA LEU A 290 -2.46 -19.89 -20.72
C LEU A 290 -2.92 -21.35 -20.75
N ASN A 291 -3.98 -21.69 -20.02
CA ASN A 291 -4.54 -23.04 -20.02
C ASN A 291 -5.06 -23.42 -21.42
N ALA A 292 -5.76 -22.52 -22.10
CA ALA A 292 -6.24 -22.74 -23.46
C ALA A 292 -5.09 -22.92 -24.46
N GLN A 293 -3.99 -22.18 -24.31
CA GLN A 293 -2.78 -22.37 -25.12
C GLN A 293 -2.13 -23.74 -24.88
N ILE A 294 -2.12 -24.22 -23.63
CA ILE A 294 -1.62 -25.57 -23.31
C ILE A 294 -2.53 -26.63 -23.95
N GLU A 295 -3.85 -26.51 -23.81
CA GLU A 295 -4.83 -27.43 -24.40
C GLU A 295 -4.77 -27.48 -25.93
N ALA A 296 -4.46 -26.34 -26.56
CA ALA A 296 -4.35 -26.20 -28.01
C ALA A 296 -2.98 -26.65 -28.58
N ASP A 297 -2.02 -27.03 -27.75
CA ASP A 297 -0.70 -27.47 -28.21
C ASP A 297 -0.83 -28.72 -29.11
N PRO A 298 -0.21 -28.75 -30.31
CA PRO A 298 -0.38 -29.84 -31.26
C PRO A 298 0.05 -31.23 -30.74
N ASP A 299 1.03 -31.27 -29.83
CA ASP A 299 1.53 -32.51 -29.24
C ASP A 299 0.66 -32.95 -28.05
N ASN A 300 -0.19 -32.06 -27.53
CA ASN A 300 -1.08 -32.34 -26.43
C ASN A 300 -2.35 -33.07 -26.90
N LYS A 301 -2.35 -34.40 -26.77
CA LYS A 301 -3.48 -35.25 -27.14
C LYS A 301 -4.53 -35.41 -26.02
N GLY A 302 -4.34 -34.77 -24.87
CA GLY A 302 -5.18 -34.95 -23.69
C GLY A 302 -6.51 -34.19 -23.71
N GLY A 303 -6.67 -33.19 -24.59
CA GLY A 303 -7.87 -32.33 -24.65
C GLY A 303 -8.17 -31.63 -23.32
N ALA A 304 -9.40 -31.11 -23.14
CA ALA A 304 -9.77 -30.40 -21.90
C ALA A 304 -9.70 -31.26 -20.63
N LEU A 305 -9.89 -32.59 -20.75
CA LEU A 305 -9.95 -33.51 -19.61
C LEU A 305 -8.57 -33.90 -19.06
N PHE A 306 -7.59 -34.14 -19.93
CA PHE A 306 -6.26 -34.62 -19.54
C PHE A 306 -5.11 -33.75 -20.06
N GLY A 307 -5.40 -32.76 -20.91
CA GLY A 307 -4.45 -31.83 -21.51
C GLY A 307 -4.50 -30.41 -20.95
N ASN A 308 -5.24 -30.15 -19.86
CA ASN A 308 -5.17 -28.86 -19.17
C ASN A 308 -3.86 -28.72 -18.37
N TYR A 309 -3.53 -27.50 -17.92
CA TYR A 309 -2.34 -27.22 -17.11
C TYR A 309 -2.17 -28.20 -15.94
N TRP A 310 -3.24 -28.54 -15.24
CA TRP A 310 -3.15 -29.32 -14.01
C TRP A 310 -2.88 -30.80 -14.23
N THR A 311 -3.17 -31.33 -15.42
CA THR A 311 -3.05 -32.76 -15.72
C THR A 311 -2.03 -33.09 -16.82
N VAL A 312 -1.65 -32.12 -17.65
CA VAL A 312 -0.66 -32.32 -18.72
C VAL A 312 0.71 -32.66 -18.14
N ASP A 313 1.47 -33.50 -18.84
CA ASP A 313 2.89 -33.67 -18.59
C ASP A 313 3.63 -32.37 -18.95
N GLU A 314 4.21 -31.69 -17.96
CA GLU A 314 4.97 -30.45 -18.16
C GLU A 314 6.20 -30.64 -19.06
N ASN A 315 6.66 -31.88 -19.21
CA ASN A 315 7.80 -32.24 -20.03
C ASN A 315 7.42 -32.71 -21.44
N LEU A 316 6.15 -32.58 -21.83
CA LEU A 316 5.65 -33.00 -23.13
C LEU A 316 6.48 -32.40 -24.28
N ASN A 317 6.70 -31.09 -24.26
CA ASN A 317 7.60 -30.39 -25.16
C ASN A 317 8.07 -29.05 -24.55
N GLY A 318 8.95 -28.33 -25.25
CA GLY A 318 9.49 -27.05 -24.77
C GLY A 318 8.47 -25.93 -24.66
N ASN A 319 7.43 -25.92 -25.50
CA ASN A 319 6.37 -24.90 -25.48
C ASN A 319 5.46 -25.06 -24.25
N VAL A 320 4.97 -26.27 -24.01
CA VAL A 320 4.15 -26.61 -22.83
C VAL A 320 4.92 -26.33 -21.55
N ARG A 321 6.22 -26.66 -21.48
CA ARG A 321 7.05 -26.33 -20.32
C ARG A 321 7.08 -24.82 -20.06
N ALA A 322 7.33 -24.02 -21.09
CA ALA A 322 7.38 -22.56 -20.97
C ALA A 322 6.03 -21.96 -20.55
N LEU A 323 4.91 -22.47 -21.07
CA LEU A 323 3.57 -22.06 -20.65
C LEU A 323 3.29 -22.45 -19.19
N CYS A 324 3.71 -23.65 -18.78
CA CYS A 324 3.58 -24.09 -17.39
C CYS A 324 4.41 -23.21 -16.43
N ASP A 325 5.60 -22.79 -16.84
CA ASP A 325 6.44 -21.89 -16.05
C ASP A 325 5.82 -20.49 -15.92
N LYS A 326 5.15 -19.98 -16.96
CA LYS A 326 4.37 -18.73 -16.88
C LYS A 326 3.14 -18.84 -15.99
N MET A 327 2.52 -20.00 -15.91
CA MET A 327 1.32 -20.22 -15.11
C MET A 327 1.61 -20.22 -13.60
N LYS A 328 2.74 -20.80 -13.17
CA LYS A 328 3.12 -20.94 -11.75
C LYS A 328 2.98 -19.63 -10.96
N PRO A 329 3.59 -18.49 -11.38
CA PRO A 329 3.48 -17.24 -10.63
C PRO A 329 2.04 -16.67 -10.61
N LEU A 330 1.22 -16.93 -11.64
CA LEU A 330 -0.19 -16.49 -11.63
C LEU A 330 -1.03 -17.28 -10.62
N LEU A 331 -0.80 -18.58 -10.49
CA LEU A 331 -1.48 -19.42 -9.49
C LEU A 331 -1.01 -19.11 -8.06
N GLU A 332 0.25 -18.73 -7.89
CA GLU A 332 0.74 -18.20 -6.61
C GLU A 332 0.06 -16.87 -6.27
N LYS A 333 0.00 -15.93 -7.22
CA LYS A 333 -0.71 -14.66 -7.03
C LYS A 333 -2.19 -14.87 -6.68
N LEU A 334 -2.85 -15.82 -7.35
CA LEU A 334 -4.25 -16.18 -7.10
C LEU A 334 -4.45 -16.75 -5.68
N TYR A 335 -3.53 -17.61 -5.23
CA TYR A 335 -3.57 -18.16 -3.88
C TYR A 335 -3.32 -17.09 -2.81
N PHE A 336 -2.28 -16.27 -2.96
CA PHE A 336 -1.90 -15.33 -1.92
C PHE A 336 -2.85 -14.14 -1.79
N LEU A 337 -3.35 -13.61 -2.92
CA LEU A 337 -4.25 -12.45 -2.88
C LEU A 337 -5.71 -12.83 -2.58
N TYR A 338 -6.13 -14.04 -2.95
CA TYR A 338 -7.55 -14.40 -2.95
C TYR A 338 -7.86 -15.72 -2.24
N GLY A 339 -6.87 -16.38 -1.64
CA GLY A 339 -7.04 -17.65 -0.91
C GLY A 339 -7.42 -18.85 -1.78
N ILE A 340 -7.35 -18.71 -3.11
CA ILE A 340 -7.79 -19.74 -4.06
C ILE A 340 -6.61 -20.64 -4.40
N ASP A 341 -6.49 -21.78 -3.71
CA ASP A 341 -5.41 -22.74 -3.97
C ASP A 341 -5.75 -23.70 -5.11
N CYS A 342 -5.22 -23.38 -6.29
CA CYS A 342 -5.26 -24.21 -7.49
C CYS A 342 -3.84 -24.60 -7.97
N ARG A 343 -2.84 -24.66 -7.08
CA ARG A 343 -1.44 -24.86 -7.49
C ARG A 343 -1.05 -26.33 -7.70
N GLU A 344 -1.73 -27.26 -7.05
CA GLU A 344 -1.38 -28.69 -7.12
C GLU A 344 -1.57 -29.24 -8.55
N ARG A 345 -0.62 -30.06 -8.99
CA ARG A 345 -0.62 -30.71 -10.32
C ARG A 345 -0.58 -32.23 -10.20
N GLY A 346 -0.99 -32.90 -11.28
CA GLY A 346 -0.82 -34.34 -11.47
C GLY A 346 -1.90 -35.20 -10.79
N GLY A 347 -2.18 -36.34 -11.42
CA GLY A 347 -3.11 -37.34 -10.88
C GLY A 347 -4.47 -36.76 -10.48
N LEU A 348 -4.99 -37.21 -9.34
CA LEU A 348 -6.27 -36.76 -8.80
C LEU A 348 -6.21 -35.32 -8.24
N GLN A 349 -5.07 -34.92 -7.66
CA GLN A 349 -4.90 -33.60 -7.06
C GLN A 349 -4.96 -32.47 -8.10
N GLY A 350 -4.30 -32.66 -9.25
CA GLY A 350 -4.41 -31.73 -10.37
C GLY A 350 -5.85 -31.58 -10.88
N ALA A 351 -6.59 -32.68 -11.00
CA ALA A 351 -8.00 -32.62 -11.40
C ALA A 351 -8.86 -31.81 -10.41
N VAL A 352 -8.60 -31.93 -9.10
CA VAL A 352 -9.27 -31.13 -8.06
C VAL A 352 -8.93 -29.65 -8.21
N SER A 353 -7.66 -29.30 -8.41
CA SER A 353 -7.23 -27.91 -8.65
C SER A 353 -7.89 -27.30 -9.89
N TYR A 354 -8.01 -28.07 -10.97
CA TYR A 354 -8.72 -27.63 -12.17
C TYR A 354 -10.20 -27.35 -11.88
N GLN A 355 -10.89 -28.23 -11.13
CA GLN A 355 -12.29 -28.01 -10.76
C GLN A 355 -12.47 -26.77 -9.87
N LYS A 356 -11.54 -26.51 -8.95
CA LYS A 356 -11.54 -25.27 -8.15
C LYS A 356 -11.40 -24.04 -9.05
N TYR A 357 -10.47 -24.07 -10.01
CA TYR A 357 -10.29 -22.98 -10.98
C TYR A 357 -11.55 -22.75 -11.82
N ILE A 358 -12.17 -23.81 -12.34
CA ILE A 358 -13.42 -23.70 -13.12
C ILE A 358 -14.55 -23.10 -12.26
N ALA A 359 -14.72 -23.58 -11.03
CA ALA A 359 -15.74 -23.09 -10.12
C ALA A 359 -15.58 -21.58 -9.84
N VAL A 360 -14.34 -21.14 -9.58
CA VAL A 360 -14.10 -19.73 -9.28
C VAL A 360 -14.06 -18.83 -10.52
N SER A 361 -13.79 -19.36 -11.70
CA SER A 361 -13.82 -18.57 -12.95
C SER A 361 -15.21 -18.51 -13.58
N ALA A 362 -16.16 -19.32 -13.12
CA ALA A 362 -17.52 -19.40 -13.67
C ALA A 362 -18.26 -18.05 -13.64
N TYR A 363 -18.03 -17.20 -12.62
CA TYR A 363 -18.69 -15.89 -12.55
C TYR A 363 -18.30 -14.98 -13.72
N ARG A 364 -17.12 -15.18 -14.34
CA ARG A 364 -16.68 -14.37 -15.48
C ARG A 364 -17.65 -14.49 -16.66
N ALA A 365 -18.24 -15.67 -16.87
CA ALA A 365 -19.24 -15.88 -17.91
C ALA A 365 -20.59 -15.20 -17.62
N THR A 366 -20.80 -14.70 -16.39
CA THR A 366 -22.02 -13.98 -16.00
C THR A 366 -21.93 -12.48 -16.24
N ILE A 367 -20.74 -11.97 -16.56
CA ILE A 367 -20.47 -10.57 -16.86
C ILE A 367 -20.30 -10.44 -18.37
N SER A 368 -21.14 -9.63 -19.02
CA SER A 368 -21.00 -9.35 -20.45
C SER A 368 -19.80 -8.45 -20.74
N ASP A 369 -19.22 -8.56 -21.93
CA ASP A 369 -18.10 -7.70 -22.37
C ASP A 369 -18.43 -6.21 -22.24
N ASP A 370 -19.64 -5.79 -22.67
CA ASP A 370 -20.11 -4.40 -22.54
C ASP A 370 -20.14 -3.92 -21.08
N ALA A 371 -20.53 -4.80 -20.14
CA ALA A 371 -20.58 -4.49 -18.72
C ALA A 371 -19.16 -4.38 -18.14
N LEU A 372 -18.26 -5.27 -18.53
CA LEU A 372 -16.85 -5.21 -18.12
C LEU A 372 -16.18 -3.92 -18.63
N GLU A 373 -16.43 -3.52 -19.86
CA GLU A 373 -15.92 -2.26 -20.42
C GLU A 373 -16.47 -1.05 -19.65
N ALA A 374 -17.76 -1.04 -19.32
CA ALA A 374 -18.36 0.02 -18.51
C ALA A 374 -17.75 0.10 -17.10
N LEU A 375 -17.51 -1.05 -16.45
CA LEU A 375 -16.88 -1.11 -15.13
C LEU A 375 -15.42 -0.65 -15.16
N ARG A 376 -14.66 -0.97 -16.22
CA ARG A 376 -13.30 -0.44 -16.42
C ARG A 376 -13.30 1.07 -16.69
N ALA A 377 -14.31 1.57 -17.42
CA ALA A 377 -14.47 3.00 -17.62
C ALA A 377 -14.78 3.73 -16.30
N LEU A 378 -15.61 3.11 -15.44
CA LEU A 378 -15.90 3.60 -14.09
C LEU A 378 -14.63 3.65 -13.22
N ASP A 379 -13.85 2.59 -13.16
CA ASP A 379 -12.58 2.53 -12.41
C ASP A 379 -11.63 3.67 -12.83
N LYS A 380 -11.51 3.91 -14.14
CA LYS A 380 -10.70 5.01 -14.69
C LYS A 380 -11.27 6.40 -14.41
N ALA A 381 -12.60 6.55 -14.39
CA ALA A 381 -13.27 7.83 -14.16
C ALA A 381 -13.31 8.21 -12.67
N GLY A 382 -13.15 7.23 -11.78
CA GLY A 382 -13.34 7.36 -10.34
C GLY A 382 -14.81 7.17 -9.94
N ILE A 383 -15.01 6.61 -8.75
CA ILE A 383 -16.33 6.39 -8.16
C ILE A 383 -16.69 7.60 -7.31
N ASN A 384 -17.82 8.25 -7.62
CA ASN A 384 -18.36 9.39 -6.90
C ASN A 384 -19.87 9.51 -7.16
N ASP A 385 -20.49 10.57 -6.63
CA ASP A 385 -21.91 10.87 -6.81
C ASP A 385 -22.35 10.87 -8.29
N SER A 386 -21.57 11.47 -9.17
CA SER A 386 -21.94 11.59 -10.60
C SER A 386 -21.76 10.29 -11.41
N THR A 387 -20.84 9.41 -10.99
CA THR A 387 -20.49 8.19 -11.75
C THR A 387 -21.11 6.92 -11.17
N PHE A 388 -21.53 6.96 -9.91
CA PHE A 388 -22.01 5.79 -9.18
C PHE A 388 -23.24 6.08 -8.30
N GLY A 389 -23.32 7.29 -7.74
CA GLY A 389 -24.50 7.80 -7.06
C GLY A 389 -25.70 7.98 -8.00
N GLY A 390 -26.87 8.29 -7.43
CA GLY A 390 -28.09 8.52 -8.20
C GLY A 390 -28.76 7.27 -8.78
N ILE A 391 -30.00 7.44 -9.23
CA ILE A 391 -30.83 6.35 -9.78
C ILE A 391 -30.46 6.00 -11.22
N GLU A 392 -29.90 6.95 -11.95
CA GLU A 392 -29.41 6.83 -13.32
C GLU A 392 -28.26 5.82 -13.44
N ASN A 393 -27.44 5.70 -12.40
CA ASN A 393 -26.31 4.77 -12.35
C ASN A 393 -26.70 3.40 -11.78
N LEU A 394 -27.97 3.18 -11.42
CA LEU A 394 -28.45 1.90 -10.89
C LEU A 394 -28.14 0.70 -11.81
N PRO A 395 -28.30 0.76 -13.15
CA PRO A 395 -27.92 -0.36 -14.01
C PRO A 395 -26.42 -0.71 -13.91
N LEU A 396 -25.54 0.30 -13.84
CA LEU A 396 -24.11 0.10 -13.66
C LEU A 396 -23.78 -0.46 -12.27
N ARG A 397 -24.45 0.04 -11.22
CA ARG A 397 -24.33 -0.50 -9.85
C ARG A 397 -24.72 -1.98 -9.76
N VAL A 398 -25.74 -2.41 -10.50
CA VAL A 398 -26.12 -3.84 -10.55
C VAL A 398 -25.00 -4.70 -11.14
N GLU A 399 -24.36 -4.27 -12.22
CA GLU A 399 -23.20 -5.00 -12.78
C GLU A 399 -22.00 -4.98 -11.84
N TYR A 400 -21.77 -3.85 -11.17
CA TYR A 400 -20.76 -3.72 -10.14
C TYR A 400 -20.96 -4.74 -9.01
N TYR A 401 -22.18 -4.85 -8.45
CA TYR A 401 -22.46 -5.77 -7.33
C TYR A 401 -22.29 -7.24 -7.72
N LYS A 402 -22.58 -7.61 -8.97
CA LYS A 402 -22.30 -8.96 -9.48
C LYS A 402 -20.79 -9.25 -9.49
N LEU A 403 -19.98 -8.27 -9.88
CA LEU A 403 -18.53 -8.43 -9.98
C LEU A 403 -17.88 -8.59 -8.60
N ILE A 404 -18.19 -7.71 -7.64
CA ILE A 404 -17.49 -7.67 -6.36
C ILE A 404 -17.96 -8.75 -5.36
N SER A 405 -19.21 -9.20 -5.44
CA SER A 405 -19.79 -10.23 -4.55
C SER A 405 -19.62 -9.97 -3.03
N ASN A 406 -19.46 -8.71 -2.59
CA ASN A 406 -19.43 -8.34 -1.18
C ASN A 406 -20.83 -7.94 -0.69
N LYS A 407 -21.49 -8.88 0.00
CA LYS A 407 -22.87 -8.70 0.47
C LYS A 407 -23.00 -7.55 1.49
N LEU A 408 -22.08 -7.45 2.44
CA LEU A 408 -22.14 -6.40 3.47
C LEU A 408 -22.08 -5.02 2.82
N PHE A 409 -21.12 -4.83 1.91
CA PHE A 409 -21.02 -3.60 1.12
C PHE A 409 -22.30 -3.33 0.34
N SER A 410 -22.81 -4.32 -0.41
CA SER A 410 -24.05 -4.15 -1.20
C SER A 410 -25.24 -3.73 -0.33
N ASP A 411 -25.44 -4.38 0.81
CA ASP A 411 -26.56 -4.09 1.72
C ASP A 411 -26.42 -2.67 2.32
N VAL A 412 -25.22 -2.29 2.77
CA VAL A 412 -24.97 -0.98 3.39
C VAL A 412 -25.00 0.16 2.35
N ALA A 413 -24.36 -0.03 1.20
CA ALA A 413 -24.34 0.94 0.12
C ALA A 413 -25.75 1.22 -0.42
N ALA A 414 -26.59 0.17 -0.57
CA ALA A 414 -27.99 0.37 -0.95
C ALA A 414 -28.75 1.17 0.11
N ASN A 415 -28.54 0.90 1.41
CA ASN A 415 -29.21 1.66 2.46
C ASN A 415 -28.85 3.14 2.44
N ILE A 416 -27.57 3.47 2.24
CA ILE A 416 -27.10 4.86 2.16
C ILE A 416 -27.60 5.53 0.88
N LEU A 417 -27.27 4.96 -0.28
CA LEU A 417 -27.53 5.59 -1.59
C LEU A 417 -29.01 5.64 -1.96
N ASP A 418 -29.83 4.73 -1.45
CA ASP A 418 -31.27 4.70 -1.71
C ASP A 418 -32.07 5.43 -0.60
N GLY A 419 -31.38 6.07 0.35
CA GLY A 419 -31.97 6.92 1.39
C GLY A 419 -32.72 6.16 2.48
N LEU A 420 -32.40 4.89 2.71
CA LEU A 420 -32.98 4.07 3.78
C LEU A 420 -32.33 4.35 5.15
N SER A 421 -31.08 4.82 5.16
CA SER A 421 -30.39 5.29 6.36
C SER A 421 -30.88 6.68 6.77
N THR A 422 -32.00 6.70 7.50
CA THR A 422 -32.81 7.91 7.76
C THR A 422 -32.49 8.64 9.07
N THR A 423 -31.53 8.15 9.85
CA THR A 423 -31.15 8.71 11.17
C THR A 423 -29.63 8.86 11.26
N ALA A 424 -29.15 9.86 12.02
CA ALA A 424 -27.72 10.12 12.20
C ALA A 424 -26.98 8.93 12.85
N GLU A 425 -27.63 8.26 13.80
CA GLU A 425 -27.10 7.06 14.44
C GLU A 425 -26.88 5.95 13.40
N LYS A 426 -27.89 5.72 12.54
CA LYS A 426 -27.80 4.70 11.50
C LYS A 426 -26.71 4.99 10.46
N LEU A 427 -26.56 6.25 10.04
CA LEU A 427 -25.48 6.65 9.12
C LEU A 427 -24.10 6.40 9.74
N THR A 428 -23.93 6.74 11.02
CA THR A 428 -22.68 6.48 11.74
C THR A 428 -22.38 4.98 11.87
N GLU A 429 -23.39 4.16 12.17
CA GLU A 429 -23.27 2.69 12.19
C GLU A 429 -22.86 2.12 10.82
N ASP A 430 -23.49 2.62 9.75
CA ASP A 430 -23.21 2.18 8.38
C ASP A 430 -21.79 2.59 7.94
N ILE A 431 -21.34 3.80 8.25
CA ILE A 431 -19.96 4.25 8.01
C ILE A 431 -18.96 3.33 8.73
N SER A 432 -19.18 3.06 10.02
CA SER A 432 -18.31 2.16 10.80
C SER A 432 -18.26 0.77 10.16
N ALA A 433 -19.40 0.21 9.75
CA ALA A 433 -19.46 -1.10 9.11
C ALA A 433 -18.67 -1.16 7.80
N LEU A 434 -18.69 -0.09 6.99
CA LEU A 434 -17.90 0.00 5.76
C LEU A 434 -16.40 0.05 6.05
N ILE A 435 -15.98 0.87 7.02
CA ILE A 435 -14.57 1.01 7.41
C ILE A 435 -14.04 -0.32 7.97
N ASP A 436 -14.79 -0.97 8.85
CA ASP A 436 -14.38 -2.24 9.48
C ASP A 436 -14.29 -3.37 8.45
N SER A 437 -15.24 -3.41 7.50
CA SER A 437 -15.20 -4.34 6.37
C SER A 437 -13.96 -4.12 5.50
N ARG A 438 -13.67 -2.86 5.14
CA ARG A 438 -12.48 -2.51 4.35
C ARG A 438 -11.19 -2.86 5.08
N ALA A 439 -11.09 -2.50 6.36
CA ALA A 439 -9.93 -2.80 7.20
C ALA A 439 -9.65 -4.30 7.27
N LYS A 440 -10.71 -5.10 7.45
CA LYS A 440 -10.63 -6.56 7.48
C LYS A 440 -10.18 -7.13 6.14
N GLU A 441 -10.76 -6.70 5.01
CA GLU A 441 -10.36 -7.18 3.69
C GLU A 441 -8.90 -6.84 3.36
N LEU A 442 -8.47 -5.61 3.66
CA LEU A 442 -7.07 -5.20 3.50
C LEU A 442 -6.14 -6.10 4.34
N TYR A 443 -6.46 -6.30 5.62
CA TYR A 443 -5.63 -7.12 6.49
C TYR A 443 -5.59 -8.59 6.05
N GLU A 444 -6.73 -9.22 5.80
CA GLU A 444 -6.80 -10.63 5.39
C GLU A 444 -6.02 -10.88 4.09
N LYS A 445 -6.08 -9.93 3.15
CA LYS A 445 -5.39 -10.02 1.87
C LYS A 445 -3.88 -9.80 1.96
N TYR A 446 -3.45 -8.74 2.64
CA TYR A 446 -2.05 -8.31 2.61
C TYR A 446 -1.20 -8.89 3.75
N SER A 447 -1.78 -9.31 4.87
CA SER A 447 -1.02 -9.89 5.99
C SER A 447 -0.35 -11.21 5.59
N ALA A 448 -1.03 -12.06 4.83
CA ALA A 448 -0.49 -13.33 4.34
C ALA A 448 0.68 -13.11 3.38
N LEU A 449 0.58 -12.11 2.50
CA LEU A 449 1.67 -11.69 1.62
C LEU A 449 2.84 -11.09 2.40
N PHE A 450 2.55 -10.30 3.44
CA PHE A 450 3.58 -9.73 4.28
C PHE A 450 4.36 -10.81 5.03
N ALA A 451 3.72 -11.91 5.43
CA ALA A 451 4.37 -13.03 6.14
C ALA A 451 5.31 -13.87 5.27
N LEU A 452 5.32 -13.69 3.94
CA LEU A 452 6.21 -14.44 3.06
C LEU A 452 7.67 -14.03 3.26
N PRO A 453 8.61 -15.00 3.21
CA PRO A 453 10.03 -14.70 3.34
C PRO A 453 10.51 -13.85 2.17
N ARG A 454 11.20 -12.76 2.48
CA ARG A 454 11.85 -11.88 1.51
C ARG A 454 13.35 -11.78 1.83
N PRO A 455 14.22 -11.62 0.81
CA PRO A 455 15.61 -11.30 1.07
C PRO A 455 15.70 -9.91 1.71
N THR A 456 16.62 -9.75 2.66
CA THR A 456 16.92 -8.45 3.28
C THR A 456 17.47 -7.47 2.24
N VAL A 457 17.07 -6.21 2.29
CA VAL A 457 17.65 -5.14 1.47
C VAL A 457 19.02 -4.75 2.04
N THR A 458 20.09 -4.99 1.27
CA THR A 458 21.44 -4.64 1.73
C THR A 458 21.64 -3.12 1.75
N GLU A 459 22.71 -2.64 2.39
CA GLU A 459 23.02 -1.20 2.41
C GLU A 459 23.26 -0.66 1.00
N SER A 460 23.90 -1.48 0.15
CA SER A 460 24.13 -1.14 -1.27
C SER A 460 22.81 -1.04 -2.03
N ASP A 461 21.92 -2.02 -1.87
CA ASP A 461 20.63 -2.02 -2.57
C ASP A 461 19.74 -0.85 -2.12
N TYR A 462 19.83 -0.48 -0.83
CA TYR A 462 19.10 0.67 -0.30
C TYR A 462 19.67 2.00 -0.82
N ALA A 463 20.99 2.14 -0.91
CA ALA A 463 21.62 3.31 -1.52
C ALA A 463 21.23 3.46 -3.01
N GLU A 464 21.24 2.37 -3.78
CA GLU A 464 20.75 2.37 -5.17
C GLU A 464 19.27 2.74 -5.27
N PHE A 465 18.45 2.31 -4.31
CA PHE A 465 17.07 2.76 -4.20
C PHE A 465 16.97 4.27 -3.98
N LEU A 466 17.71 4.84 -3.02
CA LEU A 466 17.71 6.29 -2.77
C LEU A 466 18.16 7.09 -3.99
N GLU A 467 19.18 6.61 -4.71
CA GLU A 467 19.60 7.23 -5.98
C GLU A 467 18.49 7.19 -7.02
N ARG A 468 17.83 6.02 -7.19
CA ARG A 468 16.73 5.82 -8.14
C ARG A 468 15.54 6.74 -7.89
N ILE A 469 15.27 7.09 -6.64
CA ILE A 469 14.16 7.99 -6.26
C ILE A 469 14.58 9.46 -6.07
N GLY A 470 15.85 9.79 -6.36
CA GLY A 470 16.37 11.15 -6.25
C GLY A 470 16.50 11.68 -4.81
N LYS A 471 16.76 10.80 -3.84
CA LYS A 471 16.91 11.12 -2.40
C LYS A 471 18.31 10.82 -1.84
N ALA A 472 19.27 10.46 -2.69
CA ALA A 472 20.65 10.18 -2.32
C ALA A 472 21.48 11.42 -1.96
#